data_AF-A0A9E1SJ83-F1
#
_entry.id   AF-A0A9E1SJ83-F1
#
_cell.length_a   1.000
_cell.length_b   1.000
_cell.length_c   1.000
_cell.angle_alpha   90.00
_cell.angle_beta   90.00
_cell.angle_gamma   90.00
#
_symmetry.space_group_name_H-M   'P 1'
#
loop_
_entity.id
_entity.type
_entity.pdbx_description
1 polymer ?
#
loop_
_entity_poly.entity_id
_entity_poly.type
_entity_poly.pdbx_seq_one_letter_code
_entity_poly.pdbx_strand_id
1 'polypeptide(L)'
;LAWAGVAGVGVTLALIVAVGLGSLVGFSQLFWQFHLLFFNNVHWAAKGYMLMIFPLGFFYFASLVCVSIFAGLALIVAGVSGGYLVLTRNNNT
;
A
#
# COMPACT_ATOMS: atom_id res chain seq x y z
N LEU A 1 -24.84 -1.32 1.40
CA LEU A 1 -23.72 -1.93 2.14
C LEU A 1 -22.76 -2.69 1.21
N ALA A 2 -23.23 -3.65 0.40
CA ALA A 2 -22.37 -4.44 -0.49
C ALA A 2 -21.59 -3.61 -1.55
N TRP A 3 -22.24 -2.64 -2.19
CA TRP A 3 -21.60 -1.77 -3.20
C TRP A 3 -20.46 -0.90 -2.64
N ALA A 4 -20.60 -0.41 -1.41
CA ALA A 4 -19.54 0.34 -0.72
C ALA A 4 -18.34 -0.55 -0.41
N GLY A 5 -18.57 -1.82 -0.07
CA GLY A 5 -17.51 -2.80 0.14
C GLY A 5 -16.71 -3.08 -1.13
N VAL A 6 -17.39 -3.28 -2.27
CA VAL A 6 -16.73 -3.50 -3.57
C VAL A 6 -15.93 -2.26 -4.01
N ALA A 7 -16.51 -1.07 -3.86
CA ALA A 7 -15.81 0.18 -4.16
C ALA A 7 -14.58 0.40 -3.27
N GLY A 8 -14.69 0.15 -1.96
CA GLY A 8 -13.58 0.28 -1.02
C GLY A 8 -12.42 -0.67 -1.32
N VAL A 9 -12.71 -1.93 -1.69
CA VAL A 9 -11.69 -2.89 -2.11
C VAL A 9 -11.00 -2.45 -3.40
N GLY A 10 -11.77 -1.99 -4.39
CA GLY A 10 -11.23 -1.48 -5.66
C GLY A 10 -10.28 -0.29 -5.45
N VAL A 11 -10.69 0.69 -4.63
CA VAL A 11 -9.85 1.84 -4.27
C VAL A 11 -8.59 1.40 -3.55
N THR A 12 -8.70 0.49 -2.58
CA THR A 12 -7.54 0.01 -1.80
C THR A 12 -6.52 -0.70 -2.70
N LEU A 13 -6.99 -1.57 -3.61
CA LEU A 13 -6.11 -2.23 -4.59
C LEU A 13 -5.44 -1.24 -5.52
N ALA A 14 -6.18 -0.25 -6.04
CA ALA A 14 -5.63 0.79 -6.89
C ALA A 14 -4.53 1.58 -6.17
N LEU A 15 -4.74 1.91 -4.88
CA LEU A 15 -3.74 2.58 -4.06
C LEU A 15 -2.49 1.72 -3.80
N ILE A 16 -2.67 0.43 -3.49
CA ILE A 16 -1.54 -0.50 -3.29
C ILE A 16 -0.69 -0.58 -4.57
N VAL A 17 -1.32 -0.69 -5.73
CA VAL A 17 -0.62 -0.74 -7.03
C VAL A 17 0.07 0.59 -7.33
N ALA A 18 -0.61 1.72 -7.13
CA ALA A 18 -0.05 3.04 -7.39
C ALA A 18 1.16 3.33 -6.50
N VAL A 19 1.07 3.02 -5.20
CA VAL A 19 2.19 3.19 -4.25
C VAL A 19 3.31 2.20 -4.56
N GLY A 20 3.00 0.94 -4.87
CA GLY A 20 4.01 -0.07 -5.20
C GLY A 20 4.82 0.28 -6.43
N LEU A 21 4.16 0.63 -7.54
CA LEU A 21 4.82 1.06 -8.77
C LEU A 21 5.57 2.39 -8.56
N GLY A 22 4.96 3.33 -7.83
CA GLY A 22 5.58 4.61 -7.53
C GLY A 22 6.85 4.47 -6.67
N SER A 23 6.88 3.51 -5.74
CA SER A 23 8.08 3.19 -4.96
C SER A 23 9.20 2.63 -5.84
N LEU A 24 8.90 1.88 -6.91
CA LEU A 24 9.91 1.34 -7.83
C LEU A 24 10.49 2.39 -8.79
N VAL A 25 9.65 3.31 -9.27
CA VAL A 25 10.05 4.27 -10.32
C VAL A 25 10.60 5.57 -9.74
N GLY A 26 10.10 6.01 -8.57
CA GLY A 26 10.34 7.37 -8.08
C GLY A 26 10.14 7.54 -6.58
N PHE A 27 10.68 6.61 -5.78
CA PHE A 27 10.50 6.62 -4.32
C PHE A 27 10.81 7.97 -3.67
N SER A 28 11.87 8.67 -4.10
CA SER A 28 12.27 9.95 -3.51
C SER A 28 11.17 11.03 -3.67
N GLN A 29 10.51 11.10 -4.82
CA GLN A 29 9.41 12.02 -5.08
C GLN A 29 8.18 11.66 -4.24
N LEU A 30 7.87 10.36 -4.16
CA LEU A 30 6.72 9.84 -3.44
C LEU A 30 6.87 10.05 -1.93
N PHE A 31 8.09 9.82 -1.42
CA PHE A 31 8.46 10.10 -0.05
C PHE A 31 8.43 11.60 0.26
N TRP A 32 8.82 12.45 -0.68
CA TRP A 32 8.70 13.90 -0.54
C TRP A 32 7.24 14.37 -0.44
N GLN A 33 6.36 13.83 -1.28
CA GLN A 33 4.93 14.13 -1.20
C GLN A 33 4.30 13.62 0.10
N PHE A 34 4.60 12.37 0.49
CA PHE A 34 4.22 11.83 1.80
C PHE A 34 4.67 12.78 2.91
N HIS A 35 5.90 13.27 2.82
CA HIS A 35 6.44 14.16 3.81
C HIS A 35 5.61 15.45 3.94
N LEU A 36 5.34 16.14 2.82
CA LEU A 36 4.54 17.37 2.82
C LEU A 36 3.09 17.17 3.26
N LEU A 37 2.50 16.00 2.96
CA LEU A 37 1.11 15.70 3.32
C LEU A 37 0.92 15.47 4.82
N PHE A 38 1.85 14.78 5.47
CA PHE A 38 1.72 14.35 6.85
C PHE A 38 2.49 15.22 7.85
N PHE A 39 3.50 15.94 7.38
CA PHE A 39 4.37 16.75 8.22
C PHE A 39 4.42 18.17 7.69
N ASN A 40 3.91 19.11 8.50
CA ASN A 40 3.95 20.54 8.20
C ASN A 40 5.14 21.24 8.90
N ASN A 41 6.17 20.49 9.30
CA ASN A 41 7.26 20.99 10.13
C ASN A 41 8.64 20.65 9.51
N VAL A 42 9.49 21.68 9.34
CA VAL A 42 10.84 21.60 8.76
C VAL A 42 11.81 20.75 9.61
N HIS A 43 11.51 20.53 10.90
CA HIS A 43 12.36 19.84 11.87
C HIS A 43 12.25 18.32 11.87
N TRP A 44 11.39 17.70 11.04
CA TRP A 44 11.39 16.24 10.87
C TRP A 44 12.75 15.71 10.39
N ALA A 45 13.45 16.54 9.61
CA ALA A 45 14.80 16.34 9.12
C ALA A 45 15.80 17.26 9.85
N ALA A 46 15.47 17.68 11.09
CA ALA A 46 16.39 18.47 11.90
C ALA A 46 17.74 17.76 11.95
N LYS A 47 18.80 18.50 11.58
CA LYS A 47 20.17 17.99 11.52
C LYS A 47 20.47 17.17 12.78
N GLY A 48 20.86 15.91 12.60
CA GLY A 48 21.20 15.02 13.71
C GLY A 48 20.67 13.58 13.54
N TYR A 49 20.57 12.88 14.66
CA TYR A 49 20.41 11.43 14.78
C TYR A 49 19.16 10.83 14.12
N MET A 50 18.10 11.61 13.83
CA MET A 50 16.86 11.05 13.27
C MET A 50 17.02 10.55 11.83
N LEU A 51 17.79 11.25 10.99
CA LEU A 51 18.17 10.74 9.65
C LEU A 51 19.13 9.54 9.75
N MET A 52 19.91 9.44 10.83
CA MET A 52 20.83 8.33 11.05
C MET A 52 20.10 7.06 11.51
N ILE A 53 19.01 7.22 12.26
CA ILE A 53 18.16 6.11 12.72
C ILE A 53 17.19 5.67 11.62
N PHE A 54 16.65 6.60 10.83
CA PHE A 54 15.73 6.30 9.73
C PHE A 54 16.20 6.92 8.41
N PRO A 55 17.20 6.31 7.75
CA PRO A 55 17.68 6.79 6.46
C PRO A 55 16.63 6.59 5.36
N LEU A 56 16.75 7.31 4.25
CA LEU A 56 15.84 7.17 3.11
C LEU A 56 15.73 5.70 2.63
N GLY A 57 16.84 4.96 2.67
CA GLY A 57 16.87 3.54 2.35
C GLY A 57 15.98 2.69 3.27
N PHE A 58 15.90 3.01 4.56
CA PHE A 58 15.01 2.32 5.50
C PHE A 58 13.55 2.47 5.07
N PHE A 59 13.12 3.69 4.73
CA PHE A 59 11.74 3.92 4.29
C PHE A 59 11.43 3.26 2.95
N TYR A 60 12.42 3.17 2.06
CA TYR A 60 12.27 2.44 0.81
C TYR A 60 12.03 0.95 1.05
N PHE A 61 12.89 0.31 1.85
CA PHE A 61 12.71 -1.09 2.21
C PHE A 61 11.40 -1.33 2.96
N ALA A 62 11.05 -0.49 3.93
CA ALA A 62 9.79 -0.58 4.66
C ALA A 62 8.58 -0.45 3.73
N SER A 63 8.61 0.49 2.77
CA SER A 63 7.55 0.66 1.78
C SER A 63 7.37 -0.59 0.92
N LEU A 64 8.47 -1.18 0.41
CA LEU A 64 8.42 -2.42 -0.36
C LEU A 64 7.87 -3.60 0.46
N VAL A 65 8.27 -3.73 1.72
CA VAL A 65 7.77 -4.77 2.61
C VAL A 65 6.27 -4.58 2.87
N CYS A 66 5.82 -3.36 3.18
CA CYS A 66 4.40 -3.09 3.37
C CYS A 66 3.60 -3.39 2.11
N VAL A 67 4.00 -2.84 0.96
CA VAL A 67 3.32 -3.07 -0.32
C VAL A 67 3.25 -4.55 -0.64
N SER A 68 4.33 -5.31 -0.46
CA SER A 68 4.35 -6.74 -0.76
C SER A 68 3.43 -7.54 0.17
N ILE A 69 3.42 -7.23 1.47
CA ILE A 69 2.51 -7.86 2.45
C ILE A 69 1.04 -7.55 2.08
N PHE A 70 0.71 -6.27 1.86
CA PHE A 70 -0.66 -5.88 1.54
C PHE A 70 -1.13 -6.43 0.20
N ALA A 71 -0.27 -6.45 -0.82
CA ALA A 71 -0.57 -7.06 -2.10
C ALA A 71 -0.80 -8.58 -1.95
N GLY A 72 0.06 -9.29 -1.20
CA GLY A 72 -0.09 -10.71 -0.93
C GLY A 72 -1.39 -11.04 -0.20
N LEU A 73 -1.70 -10.30 0.88
CA LEU A 73 -2.96 -10.45 1.61
C LEU A 73 -4.18 -10.16 0.74
N ALA A 74 -4.12 -9.12 -0.08
CA ALA A 74 -5.22 -8.77 -0.99
C ALA A 74 -5.47 -9.88 -2.02
N LEU A 75 -4.41 -10.48 -2.58
CA LEU A 75 -4.52 -11.62 -3.49
C LEU A 75 -5.11 -12.86 -2.81
N ILE A 76 -4.71 -13.15 -1.57
CA ILE A 76 -5.27 -14.28 -0.80
C ILE A 76 -6.76 -14.07 -0.58
N VAL A 77 -7.16 -12.89 -0.09
CA VAL A 77 -8.58 -12.59 0.18
C VAL A 77 -9.39 -12.60 -1.10
N ALA A 78 -8.90 -12.00 -2.19
CA ALA A 78 -9.57 -12.01 -3.49
C ALA A 78 -9.68 -13.44 -4.06
N GLY A 79 -8.63 -14.24 -3.94
CA GLY A 79 -8.61 -15.63 -4.41
C GLY A 79 -9.59 -16.53 -3.65
N VAL A 80 -9.61 -16.44 -2.31
CA VAL A 80 -10.51 -17.24 -1.47
C VAL A 80 -11.97 -16.83 -1.70
N SER A 81 -12.26 -15.53 -1.67
CA SER A 81 -13.63 -15.04 -1.85
C SER A 81 -14.15 -15.29 -3.28
N GLY A 82 -13.34 -15.03 -4.29
CA GLY A 82 -13.67 -15.32 -5.69
C GLY A 82 -13.86 -16.82 -5.95
N GLY A 83 -12.95 -17.65 -5.45
CA GLY A 83 -13.04 -19.11 -5.55
C GLY A 83 -14.30 -19.65 -4.88
N TYR A 84 -14.60 -19.19 -3.66
CA TYR A 84 -15.84 -19.55 -2.96
C TYR A 84 -17.07 -19.17 -3.79
N LEU A 85 -17.13 -17.94 -4.32
CA LEU A 85 -18.26 -17.49 -5.12
C LEU A 85 -18.47 -18.33 -6.39
N VAL A 86 -17.37 -18.69 -7.08
CA VAL A 86 -17.42 -19.52 -8.30
C VAL A 86 -17.89 -20.94 -7.99
N LEU A 87 -17.37 -21.55 -6.91
CA LEU A 87 -17.76 -22.90 -6.49
C LEU A 87 -19.23 -22.95 -6.06
N THR A 88 -19.69 -21.99 -5.26
CA THR A 88 -21.09 -21.92 -4.83
C THR A 88 -22.02 -21.64 -6.01
N ARG A 89 -21.62 -20.83 -7.00
CA ARG A 89 -22.38 -20.64 -8.24
C ARG A 89 -22.58 -21.96 -8.99
N ASN A 90 -21.54 -22.79 -9.07
CA ASN A 90 -21.57 -24.05 -9.82
C ASN A 90 -22.38 -25.16 -9.14
N ASN A 91 -22.58 -25.08 -7.81
CA ASN A 91 -23.42 -26.03 -7.06
C ASN A 91 -24.92 -25.67 -7.08
N ASN A 92 -25.27 -24.47 -7.53
CA ASN A 92 -26.66 -23.97 -7.59
C ASN A 92 -27.26 -24.03 -9.02
N THR A 93 -26.54 -24.64 -9.97
CA THR A 93 -26.95 -24.90 -11.35
C THR A 93 -26.99 -26.39 -11.59
#